data_AF-A0A0G3V1G6-F1
#
_entry.id   AF-A0A0G3V1G6-F1
#
_cell.length_a   1.000
_cell.length_b   1.000
_cell.length_c   1.000
_cell.angle_alpha   90.00
_cell.angle_beta   90.00
_cell.angle_gamma   90.00
#
_symmetry.space_group_name_H-M   'P 1'
#
loop_
_entity.id
_entity.type
_entity.pdbx_description
1 polymer ?
#
loop_
_entity_poly.entity_id
_entity_poly.type
_entity_poly.pdbx_seq_one_letter_code
_entity_poly.pdbx_strand_id
1 'polypeptide(L)'
;MPRSHEEFTAGPSRLGPVWRDANVRSGPSLESPVIRLLLPDAAVGYEAEGWSFGDEVVEGEHHGGVITSSVWFRLAIGGWSSAVNFEPETVAAVLAESATAA
;
A
#
# COMPACT_ATOMS: atom_id res chain seq x y z
N MET A 1 -25.05 -8.08 0.29
CA MET A 1 -24.07 -8.51 -0.74
C MET A 1 -22.70 -8.17 -0.20
N PRO A 2 -21.86 -9.13 0.23
CA PRO A 2 -20.48 -8.80 0.56
C PRO A 2 -19.80 -8.40 -0.75
N ARG A 3 -19.18 -7.22 -0.79
CA ARG A 3 -18.40 -6.78 -1.95
C ARG A 3 -17.36 -7.88 -2.22
N SER A 4 -17.37 -8.41 -3.43
CA SER A 4 -16.30 -9.26 -3.97
C SER A 4 -14.96 -8.61 -3.64
N HIS A 5 -14.02 -9.37 -3.07
CA HIS A 5 -12.61 -8.98 -2.99
C HIS A 5 -12.22 -8.38 -4.35
N GLU A 6 -11.99 -7.07 -4.39
CA GLU A 6 -11.85 -6.31 -5.63
C GLU A 6 -10.64 -6.79 -6.43
N GLU A 7 -10.81 -6.77 -7.75
CA GLU A 7 -9.91 -7.31 -8.76
C GLU A 7 -8.49 -6.75 -8.59
N PHE A 8 -7.49 -7.64 -8.56
CA PHE A 8 -6.10 -7.24 -8.48
C PHE A 8 -5.71 -6.48 -9.76
N THR A 9 -5.29 -5.23 -9.60
CA THR A 9 -4.76 -4.42 -10.69
C THR A 9 -3.25 -4.63 -10.75
N ALA A 10 -2.80 -5.43 -11.72
CA ALA A 10 -1.38 -5.62 -11.98
C ALA A 10 -0.77 -4.33 -12.54
N GLY A 11 0.41 -3.95 -12.05
CA GLY A 11 1.05 -2.70 -12.42
C GLY A 11 2.33 -2.50 -11.61
N PRO A 12 3.47 -3.07 -12.06
CA PRO A 12 4.72 -2.95 -11.35
C PRO A 12 5.10 -1.48 -11.16
N SER A 13 5.33 -1.08 -9.92
CA SER A 13 5.54 0.33 -9.58
C SER A 13 6.51 0.49 -8.43
N ARG A 14 7.23 1.62 -8.42
CA ARG A 14 8.13 1.99 -7.34
C ARG A 14 7.38 2.86 -6.34
N LEU A 15 7.29 2.39 -5.10
CA LEU A 15 6.60 3.10 -4.03
C LEU A 15 7.55 3.99 -3.20
N GLY A 16 8.85 3.72 -3.29
CA GLY A 16 9.84 4.39 -2.43
C GLY A 16 9.88 3.80 -1.02
N PRO A 17 10.53 4.49 -0.06
CA PRO A 17 10.64 4.03 1.31
C PRO A 17 9.30 4.12 2.05
N VAL A 18 9.17 3.32 3.11
CA VAL A 18 8.11 3.54 4.09
C VAL A 18 8.51 4.71 4.99
N TRP A 19 7.59 5.63 5.24
CA TRP A 19 7.86 6.79 6.09
C TRP A 19 7.66 6.51 7.59
N ARG A 20 7.05 5.36 7.91
CA ARG A 20 6.85 4.83 9.26
C ARG A 20 6.93 3.30 9.29
N ASP A 21 6.81 2.74 10.48
CA ASP A 21 6.65 1.30 10.69
C ASP A 21 5.45 0.77 9.89
N ALA A 22 5.71 -0.20 9.01
CA ALA A 22 4.72 -0.74 8.09
C ALA A 22 4.53 -2.23 8.30
N ASN A 23 3.32 -2.61 8.70
CA ASN A 23 2.90 -4.01 8.78
C ASN A 23 2.62 -4.57 7.38
N VAL A 24 3.41 -5.55 6.97
CA VAL A 24 3.16 -6.35 5.78
C VAL A 24 2.34 -7.57 6.19
N ARG A 25 1.20 -7.76 5.53
CA ARG A 25 0.20 -8.77 5.87
C ARG A 25 0.08 -9.83 4.78
N SER A 26 -0.52 -10.97 5.12
CA SER A 26 -0.78 -12.04 4.14
C SER A 26 -1.88 -11.69 3.13
N GLY A 27 -2.71 -10.69 3.42
CA GLY A 27 -3.80 -10.20 2.57
C GLY A 27 -4.06 -8.70 2.78
N PRO A 28 -4.83 -8.06 1.87
CA PRO A 28 -5.17 -6.63 1.93
C PRO A 28 -6.27 -6.33 2.97
N SER A 29 -6.03 -6.72 4.21
CA SER A 29 -7.00 -6.58 5.30
C SER A 29 -6.29 -6.41 6.64
N LEU A 30 -6.90 -5.64 7.55
CA LEU A 30 -6.42 -5.46 8.92
C LEU A 30 -6.56 -6.73 9.77
N GLU A 31 -7.45 -7.65 9.39
CA GLU A 31 -7.60 -8.96 10.03
C GLU A 31 -6.58 -9.98 9.54
N SER A 32 -5.94 -9.73 8.38
CA SER A 32 -4.91 -10.63 7.85
C SER A 32 -3.66 -10.62 8.74
N PRO A 33 -3.08 -11.78 9.08
CA PRO A 33 -1.86 -11.88 9.87
C PRO A 33 -0.72 -11.00 9.34
N VAL A 34 -0.01 -10.34 10.25
CA VAL A 34 1.26 -9.66 9.94
C VAL A 34 2.33 -10.72 9.74
N ILE A 35 2.98 -10.71 8.59
CA ILE A 35 4.04 -11.66 8.22
C ILE A 35 5.43 -11.01 8.21
N ARG A 36 5.50 -9.68 8.18
CA ARG A 36 6.74 -8.91 8.25
C ARG A 36 6.47 -7.49 8.74
N LEU A 37 7.41 -6.92 9.48
CA LEU A 37 7.45 -5.51 9.84
C LEU A 37 8.57 -4.84 9.05
N LEU A 38 8.27 -3.72 8.38
CA LEU A 38 9.27 -2.86 7.74
C LEU A 38 9.44 -1.61 8.59
N LEU A 39 10.69 -1.20 8.82
CA LEU A 39 11.01 0.02 9.54
C LEU A 39 11.39 1.13 8.54
N PRO A 40 11.21 2.41 8.90
CA PRO A 40 11.64 3.54 8.07
C PRO A 40 13.12 3.50 7.79
N ASP A 41 13.46 3.52 6.50
CA ASP A 41 14.82 3.72 6.03
C ASP A 41 14.76 4.43 4.69
N ALA A 42 15.21 5.68 4.65
CA ALA A 42 15.20 6.50 3.45
C ALA A 42 16.09 5.94 2.31
N ALA A 43 17.01 5.03 2.62
CA ALA A 43 17.85 4.36 1.63
C ALA A 43 17.17 3.13 0.99
N VAL A 44 16.06 2.64 1.55
CA VAL A 44 15.40 1.40 1.11
C VAL A 44 14.07 1.72 0.44
N GLY A 45 14.03 1.62 -0.89
CA GLY A 45 12.80 1.70 -1.67
C GLY A 45 12.11 0.34 -1.83
N TYR A 46 10.78 0.34 -1.82
CA TYR A 46 9.98 -0.85 -2.09
C TYR A 46 9.29 -0.76 -3.45
N GLU A 47 9.12 -1.92 -4.08
CA GLU A 47 8.39 -2.09 -5.33
C GLU A 47 7.12 -2.91 -5.08
N ALA A 48 6.07 -2.57 -5.82
CA ALA A 48 4.81 -3.32 -5.85
C ALA A 48 4.67 -4.05 -7.18
N GLU A 49 4.03 -5.22 -7.15
CA GLU A 49 3.59 -5.96 -8.33
C GLU A 49 2.28 -5.39 -8.90
N GLY A 50 1.52 -4.70 -8.05
CA GLY A 50 0.21 -4.15 -8.32
C GLY A 50 -0.51 -3.82 -7.02
N TRP A 51 -1.80 -3.54 -7.12
CA TRP A 51 -2.62 -3.14 -5.98
C TRP A 51 -4.03 -3.70 -6.05
N SER A 52 -4.74 -3.65 -4.92
CA SER A 52 -6.15 -4.00 -4.80
C SER A 52 -6.77 -3.14 -3.70
N PHE A 53 -8.09 -3.04 -3.70
CA PHE A 53 -8.81 -2.47 -2.57
C PHE A 53 -8.92 -3.49 -1.42
N GLY A 54 -8.95 -2.96 -0.21
CA GLY A 54 -9.02 -3.74 1.02
C GLY A 54 -9.62 -2.93 2.16
N ASP A 55 -9.33 -3.33 3.39
CA ASP A 55 -9.79 -2.58 4.56
C ASP A 55 -9.22 -1.16 4.55
N GLU A 56 -10.06 -0.18 4.89
CA GLU A 56 -9.63 1.20 5.01
C GLU A 56 -8.69 1.36 6.21
N VAL A 57 -7.57 2.03 5.97
CA VAL A 57 -6.61 2.39 7.02
C VAL A 57 -6.58 3.90 7.14
N VAL A 58 -6.69 4.37 8.38
CA VAL A 58 -6.58 5.79 8.75
C VAL A 58 -5.28 5.96 9.52
N GLU A 59 -4.46 6.90 9.07
CA GLU A 59 -3.19 7.26 9.68
C GLU A 59 -3.22 8.73 10.10
N GLY A 60 -3.01 8.99 11.39
CA GLY A 60 -3.16 10.31 11.99
C GLY A 60 -1.86 11.05 12.30
N GLU A 61 -0.72 10.37 12.20
CA GLU A 61 0.59 10.89 12.63
C GLU A 61 1.43 11.43 11.46
N HIS A 62 0.92 11.41 10.23
CA HIS A 62 1.64 11.95 9.09
C HIS A 62 1.77 13.48 9.17
N HIS A 63 2.92 14.01 8.76
CA HIS A 63 3.24 15.44 8.84
C HIS A 63 2.31 16.34 8.01
N GLY A 64 1.73 15.79 6.93
CA GLY A 64 0.71 16.44 6.09
C GLY A 64 -0.73 16.34 6.63
N GLY A 65 -0.93 15.77 7.83
CA GLY A 65 -2.25 15.54 8.41
C GLY A 65 -2.75 14.10 8.24
N VAL A 66 -4.06 13.90 8.43
CA VAL A 66 -4.67 12.56 8.38
C VAL A 66 -4.66 12.01 6.95
N ILE A 67 -4.12 10.80 6.77
CA ILE A 67 -4.19 10.05 5.51
C ILE A 67 -5.17 8.90 5.69
N THR A 68 -6.09 8.74 4.75
CA THR A 68 -7.00 7.61 4.70
C THR A 68 -6.87 6.89 3.36
N SER A 69 -6.79 5.57 3.35
CA SER A 69 -6.77 4.80 2.11
C SER A 69 -7.32 3.39 2.29
N SER A 70 -8.13 2.95 1.32
CA SER A 70 -8.53 1.55 1.13
C SER A 70 -7.62 0.81 0.14
N VAL A 71 -6.55 1.44 -0.35
CA VAL A 71 -5.63 0.84 -1.32
C VAL A 71 -4.55 0.05 -0.60
N TRP A 72 -4.29 -1.16 -1.08
CA TRP A 72 -3.23 -2.05 -0.61
C TRP A 72 -2.34 -2.46 -1.77
N PHE A 73 -1.03 -2.32 -1.59
CA PHE A 73 -0.03 -2.75 -2.55
C PHE A 73 0.46 -4.15 -2.21
N ARG A 74 0.53 -5.01 -3.23
CA ARG A 74 1.24 -6.28 -3.13
C ARG A 74 2.73 -6.04 -3.41
N LEU A 75 3.56 -6.17 -2.38
CA LEU A 75 4.99 -5.87 -2.50
C LEU A 75 5.72 -7.00 -3.21
N ALA A 76 6.71 -6.67 -4.05
CA ALA A 76 7.56 -7.65 -4.74
C ALA A 76 8.38 -8.53 -3.77
N ILE A 77 8.57 -8.06 -2.54
CA ILE A 77 9.20 -8.81 -1.44
C ILE A 77 8.25 -9.81 -0.74
N GLY A 78 7.01 -9.90 -1.23
CA GLY A 78 5.93 -10.71 -0.70
C GLY A 78 5.04 -9.99 0.32
N GLY A 79 3.74 -10.28 0.28
CA GLY A 79 2.74 -9.73 1.20
C GLY A 79 2.13 -8.40 0.75
N TRP A 80 1.27 -7.86 1.60
CA TRP A 80 0.46 -6.66 1.34
C TRP A 80 0.75 -5.56 2.35
N SER A 81 0.90 -4.33 1.87
CA SER A 81 1.04 -3.15 2.72
C SER A 81 -0.01 -2.12 2.34
N SER A 82 -0.61 -1.46 3.33
CA SER A 82 -1.53 -0.35 3.06
C SER A 82 -0.77 0.82 2.42
N ALA A 83 -1.42 1.48 1.47
CA ALA A 83 -0.87 2.64 0.78
C ALA A 83 -0.48 3.79 1.73
N VAL A 84 -1.12 3.90 2.89
CA VAL A 84 -0.82 4.94 3.88
C VAL A 84 0.61 4.87 4.43
N ASN A 85 1.30 3.74 4.26
CA ASN A 85 2.68 3.56 4.74
C ASN A 85 3.73 4.17 3.79
N PHE A 86 3.32 4.63 2.61
CA PHE A 86 4.17 5.25 1.59
C PHE A 86 3.82 6.73 1.42
N GLU A 87 4.72 7.49 0.79
CA GLU A 87 4.52 8.92 0.59
C GLU A 87 3.29 9.19 -0.29
N PRO A 88 2.31 10.02 0.16
CA PRO A 88 1.06 10.24 -0.57
C PRO A 88 1.24 10.71 -2.02
N GLU A 89 2.23 11.56 -2.28
CA GLU A 89 2.52 12.04 -3.64
C GLU A 89 2.95 10.90 -4.57
N THR A 90 3.75 9.97 -4.05
CA THR A 90 4.21 8.80 -4.83
C THR A 90 3.05 7.84 -5.08
N VAL A 91 2.21 7.59 -4.06
CA VAL A 91 1.01 6.76 -4.20
C VAL A 91 0.06 7.33 -5.25
N ALA A 92 -0.19 8.64 -5.22
CA ALA A 92 -1.08 9.30 -6.18
C ALA A 92 -0.58 9.16 -7.62
N ALA A 93 0.73 9.30 -7.84
CA ALA A 93 1.34 9.12 -9.16
C ALA A 93 1.16 7.68 -9.67
N VAL A 94 1.45 6.67 -8.84
CA VAL A 94 1.32 5.25 -9.20
C VAL A 94 -0.13 4.89 -9.56
N LEU A 95 -1.11 5.40 -8.82
CA LEU A 95 -2.52 5.15 -9.08
C LEU A 95 -3.00 5.84 -10.37
N ALA A 96 -2.52 7.05 -10.65
CA ALA A 96 -2.84 7.76 -11.89
C ALA A 96 -2.29 7.05 -13.14
N GLU A 97 -1.06 6.51 -13.06
CA GLU A 97 -0.46 5.71 -14.12
C GLU A 97 -1.27 4.43 -14.39
N SER A 98 -1.71 3.75 -13.32
CA SER A 98 -2.55 2.55 -13.44
C SER A 98 -3.89 2.82 -14.11
N ALA A 99 -4.51 3.96 -13.82
CA ALA A 99 -5.79 4.36 -14.43
C ALA A 99 -5.68 4.72 -15.92
N THR A 100 -4.48 5.05 -16.40
CA THR A 100 -4.23 5.39 -17.81
C THR A 100 -3.89 4.15 -18.64
N ALA A 101 -3.43 3.08 -18.00
CA ALA A 101 -3.06 1.82 -18.65
C ALA A 101 -4.23 0.84 -18.84
N ALA A 102 -5.40 1.10 -18.22
CA ALA A 102 -6.62 0.31 -18.31
C ALA A 102 -7.58 0.86 -19.39
#